data_AF-A0A1E5R793-F1
#
_entry.id   AF-A0A1E5R793-F1
#
_cell.length_a   1.000
_cell.length_b   1.000
_cell.length_c   1.000
_cell.angle_alpha   90.00
_cell.angle_beta   90.00
_cell.angle_gamma   90.00
#
_symmetry.space_group_name_H-M   'P 1'
#
loop_
_entity.id
_entity.type
_entity.pdbx_description
1 polymer ?
#
loop_
_entity_poly.entity_id
_entity_poly.type
_entity_poly.pdbx_seq_one_letter_code
_entity_poly.pdbx_strand_id
1 'polypeptide(L)'
;MVLEAKFDDSTIFKKIIDSFKDSVTQINFVCSESGIEAQAIDDSRVLLVTVSIPPSCFESYRCDRPTTIGVYLASLAKLLKSANTNSSLTLYVADKPDELLLLFEEPKNQKSMEYKLKLVDITADMLEVDSDMKSDVTVEMSSVEFTKTVRDLTQLSDSFTVSVTKDGIVFSVQGDTAQGKVLLQPREDLADESNNLSISMSKTIDLSFASKYLLDIIKAASISNKIFLKFSDDTPALFEFKMEKGGGVGFYLAPKYDDEDENM
;
A
#
# COMPACT_ATOMS: atom_id res chain seq x y z
N MET A 1 26.73 14.33 -1.30
CA MET A 1 25.69 13.37 -0.88
C MET A 1 24.42 13.79 -1.55
N VAL A 2 23.61 12.86 -2.05
CA VAL A 2 22.37 13.20 -2.76
C VAL A 2 21.15 13.00 -1.87
N LEU A 3 21.13 11.96 -1.04
CA LEU A 3 20.04 11.68 -0.11
C LEU A 3 20.57 11.22 1.26
N GLU A 4 19.99 11.75 2.32
CA GLU A 4 20.02 11.20 3.67
C GLU A 4 18.61 11.29 4.27
N ALA A 5 18.03 10.14 4.58
CA ALA A 5 16.66 10.03 5.09
C ALA A 5 16.63 9.08 6.29
N LYS A 6 16.39 9.62 7.48
CA LYS A 6 16.44 8.88 8.75
C LYS A 6 15.04 8.66 9.32
N PHE A 7 14.63 7.41 9.45
CA PHE A 7 13.47 6.99 10.23
C PHE A 7 13.85 6.80 11.70
N ASP A 8 13.02 7.30 12.61
CA ASP A 8 13.13 7.03 14.05
C ASP A 8 12.76 5.56 14.37
N ASP A 9 11.74 5.03 13.70
CA ASP A 9 11.35 3.62 13.73
C ASP A 9 11.63 2.94 12.37
N SER A 10 12.66 2.11 12.33
CA SER A 10 13.03 1.32 11.15
C SER A 10 11.94 0.36 10.66
N THR A 11 10.99 -0.02 11.51
CA THR A 11 9.93 -0.97 11.13
C THR A 11 8.93 -0.38 10.16
N ILE A 12 8.80 0.96 10.08
CA ILE A 12 7.88 1.64 9.17
C ILE A 12 8.26 1.32 7.71
N PHE A 13 9.52 1.55 7.34
CA PHE A 13 9.97 1.27 5.97
C PHE A 13 9.92 -0.23 5.66
N LYS A 14 10.23 -1.09 6.64
CA LYS A 14 10.05 -2.54 6.50
C LYS A 14 8.59 -2.91 6.19
N LYS A 15 7.61 -2.37 6.93
CA LYS A 15 6.18 -2.63 6.71
C LYS A 15 5.72 -2.16 5.33
N ILE A 16 6.18 -0.99 4.88
CA ILE A 16 5.94 -0.49 3.53
C ILE A 16 6.44 -1.50 2.50
N ILE A 17 7.72 -1.91 2.54
CA ILE A 17 8.28 -2.86 1.56
C ILE A 17 7.58 -4.23 1.63
N ASP A 18 7.33 -4.75 2.84
CA ASP A 18 6.66 -6.04 3.02
C ASP A 18 5.23 -6.05 2.47
N SER A 19 4.59 -4.89 2.32
CA SER A 19 3.21 -4.80 1.84
C SER A 19 3.05 -5.07 0.35
N PHE A 20 4.10 -4.86 -0.47
CA PHE A 20 4.00 -5.01 -1.93
C PHE A 20 5.14 -5.78 -2.59
N LYS A 21 6.18 -6.19 -1.85
CA LYS A 21 7.34 -6.93 -2.39
C LYS A 21 7.02 -8.23 -3.14
N ASP A 22 5.84 -8.82 -2.89
CA ASP A 22 5.42 -10.07 -3.53
C ASP A 22 4.63 -9.82 -4.83
N SER A 23 4.14 -8.59 -5.02
CA SER A 23 3.35 -8.19 -6.18
C SER A 23 4.21 -7.59 -7.30
N VAL A 24 5.40 -7.09 -6.96
CA VAL A 24 6.33 -6.42 -7.88
C VAL A 24 7.77 -6.81 -7.60
N THR A 25 8.56 -7.00 -8.65
CA THR A 25 9.95 -7.49 -8.55
C THR A 25 10.95 -6.36 -8.27
N GLN A 26 10.76 -5.23 -8.95
CA GLN A 26 11.65 -4.07 -8.94
C GLN A 26 10.82 -2.80 -8.80
N ILE A 27 11.42 -1.75 -8.24
CA ILE A 27 10.77 -0.44 -8.11
C ILE A 27 11.80 0.69 -8.13
N ASN A 28 11.39 1.84 -8.66
CA ASN A 28 12.10 3.11 -8.55
C ASN A 28 11.53 3.93 -7.39
N PHE A 29 12.38 4.27 -6.41
CA PHE A 29 12.07 5.32 -5.43
C PHE A 29 12.60 6.65 -5.95
N VAL A 30 11.70 7.57 -6.26
CA VAL A 30 12.04 8.94 -6.66
C VAL A 30 12.08 9.79 -5.40
N CYS A 31 13.25 10.33 -5.10
CA CYS A 31 13.50 11.14 -3.93
C CYS A 31 13.69 12.60 -4.35
N SER A 32 13.04 13.51 -3.64
CA SER A 32 13.14 14.96 -3.86
C SER A 32 12.94 15.70 -2.55
N GLU A 33 12.94 17.03 -2.56
CA GLU A 33 12.63 17.84 -1.36
C GLU A 33 11.23 17.55 -0.78
N SER A 34 10.28 17.05 -1.60
CA SER A 34 8.93 16.69 -1.15
C SER A 34 8.83 15.31 -0.49
N GLY A 35 9.94 14.57 -0.36
CA GLY A 35 9.98 13.24 0.23
C GLY A 35 10.34 12.14 -0.76
N ILE A 36 9.88 10.92 -0.46
CA ILE A 36 10.11 9.74 -1.29
C ILE A 36 8.79 9.27 -1.87
N GLU A 37 8.74 9.13 -3.20
CA GLU A 37 7.62 8.59 -3.94
C GLU A 37 8.05 7.36 -4.73
N ALA A 38 7.15 6.39 -4.89
CA ALA A 38 7.42 5.24 -5.72
C ALA A 38 6.12 4.74 -6.35
N GLN A 39 6.25 4.19 -7.55
CA GLN A 39 5.16 3.52 -8.24
C GLN A 39 5.68 2.24 -8.89
N ALA A 40 4.87 1.19 -8.87
CA ALA A 40 5.17 -0.04 -9.58
C ALA A 40 3.89 -0.75 -10.00
N ILE A 41 3.92 -1.34 -11.19
CA ILE A 41 2.81 -2.10 -11.75
C ILE A 41 3.21 -3.56 -11.75
N ASP A 42 2.28 -4.44 -11.37
CA ASP A 42 2.51 -5.88 -11.40
C ASP A 42 2.68 -6.42 -12.82
N ASP A 43 3.21 -7.64 -12.96
CA ASP A 43 3.48 -8.24 -14.28
C ASP A 43 2.22 -8.39 -15.16
N SER A 44 1.04 -8.53 -14.54
CA SER A 44 -0.24 -8.60 -15.27
C SER A 44 -0.83 -7.25 -15.64
N ARG A 45 -0.27 -6.14 -15.13
CA ARG A 45 -0.75 -4.77 -15.32
C ARG A 45 -2.17 -4.51 -14.83
N VAL A 46 -2.58 -5.23 -13.80
CA VAL A 46 -3.91 -5.12 -13.18
C VAL A 46 -3.84 -4.39 -11.83
N LEU A 47 -2.69 -4.45 -11.16
CA LEU A 47 -2.44 -3.83 -9.87
C LEU A 47 -1.32 -2.79 -9.99
N LEU A 48 -1.63 -1.53 -9.70
CA LEU A 48 -0.66 -0.46 -9.52
C LEU A 48 -0.49 -0.17 -8.02
N VAL A 49 0.74 -0.21 -7.55
CA VAL A 49 1.13 0.18 -6.20
C VAL A 49 1.73 1.57 -6.25
N THR A 50 1.31 2.41 -5.31
CA THR A 50 1.82 3.76 -5.10
C THR A 50 2.30 3.90 -3.66
N VAL A 51 3.42 4.56 -3.46
CA VAL A 51 4.03 4.82 -2.16
C VAL A 51 4.34 6.31 -2.08
N SER A 52 3.95 6.95 -0.98
CA SER A 52 4.32 8.33 -0.67
C SER A 52 4.79 8.40 0.77
N ILE A 53 6.01 8.91 0.98
CA ILE A 53 6.64 9.08 2.28
C ILE A 53 7.10 10.55 2.39
N PRO A 54 6.27 11.44 2.95
CA PRO A 54 6.62 12.85 3.08
C PRO A 54 7.74 13.08 4.11
N PRO A 55 8.42 14.25 4.11
CA PRO A 55 9.49 14.58 5.05
C PRO A 55 9.07 14.47 6.53
N SER A 56 7.79 14.67 6.83
CA SER A 56 7.23 14.50 8.18
C SER A 56 7.33 13.08 8.74
N CYS A 57 7.52 12.07 7.89
CA CYS A 57 7.73 10.68 8.32
C CYS A 57 9.15 10.40 8.84
N PHE A 58 10.09 11.33 8.68
CA PHE A 58 11.49 11.15 9.03
C PHE A 58 11.88 11.97 10.27
N GLU A 59 12.83 11.46 11.05
CA GLU A 59 13.53 12.24 12.09
C GLU A 59 14.39 13.34 11.46
N SER A 60 15.07 13.02 10.35
CA SER A 60 15.77 13.96 9.49
C SER A 60 15.64 13.55 8.03
N TYR A 61 15.43 14.53 7.16
CA TYR A 61 15.35 14.30 5.72
C TYR A 61 16.10 15.40 4.97
N ARG A 62 17.01 14.99 4.09
CA ARG A 62 17.75 15.89 3.21
C ARG A 62 17.95 15.24 1.86
N CYS A 63 17.44 15.88 0.81
CA CYS A 63 17.66 15.48 -0.58
C CYS A 63 18.22 16.69 -1.34
N ASP A 64 19.53 16.70 -1.62
CA ASP A 64 20.20 17.87 -2.19
C ASP A 64 19.84 18.08 -3.67
N ARG A 65 19.49 17.00 -4.37
CA ARG A 65 19.05 17.00 -5.77
C ARG A 65 18.09 15.81 -6.01
N PRO A 66 17.10 15.95 -6.90
CA PRO A 66 16.23 14.84 -7.28
C PRO A 66 17.06 13.63 -7.72
N THR A 67 16.73 12.46 -7.17
CA THR A 67 17.42 11.21 -7.47
C THR A 67 16.45 10.04 -7.53
N THR A 68 16.77 9.06 -8.36
CA THR A 68 16.01 7.83 -8.47
C THR A 68 16.84 6.67 -7.95
N ILE A 69 16.25 5.85 -7.09
CA ILE A 69 16.88 4.70 -6.46
C ILE A 69 16.13 3.45 -6.93
N GLY A 70 16.65 2.80 -7.97
CA GLY A 70 16.12 1.55 -8.48
C GLY A 70 16.65 0.35 -7.69
N VAL A 71 15.76 -0.52 -7.22
CA VAL A 71 16.13 -1.69 -6.39
C VAL A 71 15.32 -2.94 -6.73
N TYR A 72 15.92 -4.11 -6.48
CA TYR A 72 15.18 -5.37 -6.35
C TYR A 72 14.53 -5.47 -4.97
N LEU A 73 13.20 -5.61 -4.93
CA LEU A 73 12.45 -5.64 -3.67
C LEU A 73 12.80 -6.85 -2.80
N ALA A 74 13.01 -8.01 -3.42
CA ALA A 74 13.46 -9.21 -2.70
C ALA A 74 14.81 -9.04 -2.01
N SER A 75 15.72 -8.26 -2.58
CA SER A 75 17.03 -7.95 -1.99
C SER A 75 16.90 -6.93 -0.86
N LEU A 76 16.17 -5.84 -1.10
CA LEU A 76 15.90 -4.82 -0.07
C LEU A 76 15.20 -5.43 1.15
N ALA A 77 14.16 -6.24 0.94
CA ALA A 77 13.41 -6.91 2.01
C ALA A 77 14.28 -7.84 2.87
N LYS A 78 15.31 -8.48 2.29
CA LYS A 78 16.26 -9.30 3.07
C LYS A 78 17.07 -8.47 4.04
N LEU A 79 17.53 -7.28 3.63
CA LEU A 79 18.29 -6.36 4.49
C LEU A 79 17.40 -5.75 5.57
N LEU A 80 16.16 -5.43 5.24
CA LEU A 80 15.17 -4.88 6.18
C LEU A 80 14.74 -5.87 7.27
N LYS A 81 15.12 -7.17 7.20
CA LYS A 81 14.90 -8.11 8.32
C LYS A 81 15.64 -7.72 9.59
N SER A 82 16.66 -6.86 9.52
CA SER A 82 17.34 -6.30 10.69
C SER A 82 16.54 -5.21 11.42
N ALA A 83 15.50 -4.66 10.78
CA ALA A 83 14.65 -3.63 11.37
C ALA A 83 13.89 -4.16 12.59
N ASN A 84 13.87 -3.34 13.64
CA ASN A 84 13.12 -3.62 14.86
C ASN A 84 12.67 -2.30 15.50
N THR A 85 11.67 -2.38 16.39
CA THR A 85 11.01 -1.22 17.01
C THR A 85 11.92 -0.37 17.91
N ASN A 86 13.14 -0.84 18.21
CA ASN A 86 14.14 -0.11 19.00
C ASN A 86 15.30 0.42 18.15
N SER A 87 15.18 0.39 16.81
CA SER A 87 16.23 0.82 15.90
C SER A 87 15.75 1.90 14.93
N SER A 88 16.59 2.91 14.71
CA SER A 88 16.45 3.86 13.60
C SER A 88 16.97 3.22 12.31
N LEU A 89 16.54 3.77 11.17
CA LEU A 89 17.06 3.43 9.85
C LEU A 89 17.42 4.70 9.09
N THR A 90 18.66 4.82 8.66
CA THR A 90 19.11 5.85 7.73
C THR A 90 19.32 5.26 6.35
N LEU A 91 18.61 5.82 5.36
CA LEU A 91 18.85 5.60 3.94
C LEU A 91 19.82 6.68 3.46
N TYR A 92 20.95 6.26 2.88
CA TYR A 92 21.97 7.18 2.42
C TYR A 92 22.41 6.85 0.99
N VAL A 93 22.50 7.89 0.17
CA VAL A 93 22.98 7.81 -1.22
C VAL A 93 24.04 8.88 -1.46
N ALA A 94 25.22 8.45 -1.91
CA ALA A 94 26.34 9.31 -2.25
C ALA A 94 26.10 10.10 -3.56
N ASP A 95 27.03 10.97 -3.95
CA ASP A 95 26.88 11.81 -5.15
C ASP A 95 26.84 11.05 -6.48
N LYS A 96 27.41 9.85 -6.51
CA LYS A 96 27.32 8.91 -7.63
C LYS A 96 26.55 7.68 -7.12
N PRO A 97 25.25 7.57 -7.43
CA PRO A 97 24.40 6.53 -6.86
C PRO A 97 24.65 5.19 -7.56
N ASP A 98 25.65 4.44 -7.11
CA ASP A 98 25.83 3.03 -7.51
C ASP A 98 25.25 2.06 -6.45
N GLU A 99 25.10 2.55 -5.22
CA GLU A 99 24.67 1.77 -4.04
C GLU A 99 23.77 2.61 -3.13
N LEU A 100 22.74 1.98 -2.55
CA LEU A 100 21.99 2.46 -1.40
C LEU A 100 22.63 1.91 -0.12
N LEU A 101 22.99 2.80 0.80
CA LEU A 101 23.44 2.46 2.13
C LEU A 101 22.25 2.44 3.09
N LEU A 102 22.11 1.34 3.84
CA LEU A 102 21.17 1.20 4.94
C LEU A 102 21.95 1.12 6.25
N LEU A 103 21.78 2.11 7.11
CA LEU A 103 22.38 2.15 8.45
C LEU A 103 21.28 1.98 9.50
N PHE A 104 21.40 0.91 10.29
CA PHE A 104 20.54 0.68 11.45
C PHE A 104 21.31 1.01 12.73
N GLU A 105 20.68 1.73 13.65
CA GLU A 105 21.28 2.08 14.93
C GLU A 105 20.35 1.69 16.08
N GLU A 106 20.86 0.97 17.06
CA GLU A 106 20.17 0.55 18.29
C GLU A 106 20.90 1.17 19.50
N PRO A 107 20.60 2.43 19.88
CA PRO A 107 21.36 3.14 20.92
C PRO A 107 21.39 2.42 22.26
N LYS A 108 20.28 1.78 22.65
CA LYS A 108 20.17 1.02 23.91
C LYS A 108 21.10 -0.20 23.94
N ASN A 109 21.34 -0.81 22.79
CA ASN A 109 22.18 -2.00 22.66
C ASN A 109 23.61 -1.66 22.21
N GLN A 110 23.92 -0.38 22.00
CA GLN A 110 25.20 0.10 21.45
C GLN A 110 25.60 -0.64 20.17
N LYS A 111 24.62 -0.90 19.31
CA LYS A 111 24.79 -1.74 18.12
C LYS A 111 24.44 -0.92 16.88
N SER A 112 25.33 -0.93 15.90
CA SER A 112 25.08 -0.41 14.56
C SER A 112 25.26 -1.51 13.52
N MET A 113 24.47 -1.47 12.46
CA MET A 113 24.54 -2.40 11.33
C MET A 113 24.52 -1.61 10.04
N GLU A 114 25.47 -1.89 9.16
CA GLU A 114 25.60 -1.24 7.86
C GLU A 114 25.43 -2.26 6.75
N TYR A 115 24.56 -1.96 5.79
CA TYR A 115 24.36 -2.76 4.59
C TYR A 115 24.42 -1.91 3.34
N LYS A 116 25.04 -2.44 2.29
CA LYS A 116 25.12 -1.82 0.97
C LYS A 116 24.32 -2.63 -0.03
N LEU A 117 23.39 -1.98 -0.72
CA LEU A 117 22.56 -2.58 -1.75
C LEU A 117 22.92 -1.94 -3.10
N LYS A 118 23.36 -2.75 -4.06
CA LYS A 118 23.58 -2.26 -5.42
C LYS A 118 22.29 -1.77 -6.05
N LEU A 119 22.37 -0.61 -6.68
CA LEU A 119 21.26 -0.05 -7.43
C LEU A 119 21.15 -0.70 -8.81
N VAL A 120 19.97 -0.59 -9.39
CA VAL A 120 19.68 -1.05 -10.74
C VAL A 120 19.04 0.06 -11.54
N ASP A 121 19.40 0.12 -12.82
CA ASP A 121 18.76 1.01 -13.76
C ASP A 121 17.43 0.41 -14.20
N ILE A 122 16.33 1.03 -13.78
CA ILE A 122 14.98 0.63 -14.15
C ILE A 122 14.40 1.73 -15.04
N THR A 123 14.14 1.39 -16.30
CA THR A 123 13.40 2.26 -17.22
C THR A 123 11.91 2.07 -16.98
N ALA A 124 11.35 2.86 -16.07
CA ALA A 124 9.92 2.91 -15.80
C ALA A 124 9.49 4.36 -15.60
N ASP A 125 8.51 4.79 -16.38
CA ASP A 125 7.88 6.09 -16.23
C ASP A 125 6.89 6.04 -15.06
N MET A 126 6.85 7.11 -14.26
CA MET A 126 5.77 7.29 -13.29
C MET A 126 4.48 7.60 -14.05
N LEU A 127 3.40 6.91 -13.69
CA LEU A 127 2.09 7.25 -14.20
C LEU A 127 1.60 8.49 -13.46
N GLU A 128 1.07 9.45 -14.22
CA GLU A 128 0.30 10.55 -13.65
C GLU A 128 -1.01 9.96 -13.13
N VAL A 129 -1.05 9.74 -11.82
CA VAL A 129 -2.28 9.37 -11.12
C VAL A 129 -2.92 10.66 -10.65
N ASP A 130 -4.07 10.98 -11.23
CA ASP A 130 -4.74 12.25 -10.98
C ASP A 130 -5.25 12.28 -9.53
N SER A 131 -4.61 13.09 -8.68
CA SER A 131 -4.93 13.18 -7.24
C SER A 131 -6.34 13.71 -6.98
N ASP A 132 -6.94 14.36 -7.99
CA ASP A 132 -8.28 14.95 -7.97
C ASP A 132 -9.37 14.01 -8.52
N MET A 133 -9.05 12.73 -8.81
CA MET A 133 -10.07 11.74 -9.17
C MET A 133 -11.12 11.63 -8.07
N LYS A 134 -12.30 12.19 -8.36
CA LYS A 134 -13.45 12.14 -7.47
C LYS A 134 -13.92 10.70 -7.38
N SER A 135 -13.75 10.12 -6.20
CA SER A 135 -14.32 8.81 -5.90
C SER A 135 -15.82 8.97 -5.68
N ASP A 136 -16.60 8.11 -6.33
CA ASP A 136 -18.05 8.09 -6.19
C ASP A 136 -18.47 7.58 -4.81
N VAL A 137 -17.67 6.67 -4.25
CA VAL A 137 -17.83 6.07 -2.92
C VAL A 137 -16.48 6.06 -2.21
N THR A 138 -16.48 6.42 -0.94
CA THR A 138 -15.36 6.24 -0.01
C THR A 138 -15.86 5.53 1.25
N VAL A 139 -15.22 4.42 1.59
CA VAL A 139 -15.45 3.68 2.84
C VAL A 139 -14.19 3.74 3.68
N GLU A 140 -14.32 4.18 4.93
CA GLU A 140 -13.26 4.09 5.94
C GLU A 140 -13.65 3.00 6.94
N MET A 141 -12.78 2.01 7.14
CA MET A 141 -13.04 0.90 8.06
C MET A 141 -11.76 0.36 8.68
N SER A 142 -11.90 -0.54 9.66
CA SER A 142 -10.80 -1.28 10.25
C SER A 142 -10.06 -2.12 9.20
N SER A 143 -8.74 -1.94 9.10
CA SER A 143 -7.89 -2.77 8.23
C SER A 143 -7.87 -4.24 8.71
N VAL A 144 -8.05 -4.47 10.01
CA VAL A 144 -8.13 -5.80 10.62
C VAL A 144 -9.41 -6.52 10.20
N GLU A 145 -10.55 -5.84 10.27
CA GLU A 145 -11.84 -6.39 9.82
C GLU A 145 -11.81 -6.70 8.32
N PHE A 146 -11.33 -5.76 7.51
CA PHE A 146 -11.18 -5.97 6.06
C PHE A 146 -10.26 -7.16 5.74
N THR A 147 -9.11 -7.26 6.41
CA THR A 147 -8.16 -8.36 6.26
C THR A 147 -8.82 -9.71 6.55
N LYS A 148 -9.60 -9.79 7.64
CA LYS A 148 -10.32 -11.01 8.01
C LYS A 148 -11.36 -11.37 6.95
N THR A 149 -12.19 -10.42 6.54
CA THR A 149 -13.24 -10.65 5.54
C THR A 149 -12.67 -11.12 4.21
N VAL A 150 -11.59 -10.49 3.72
CA VAL A 150 -10.91 -10.95 2.50
C VAL A 150 -10.39 -12.38 2.68
N ARG A 151 -9.68 -12.69 3.76
CA ARG A 151 -9.15 -14.05 3.98
C ARG A 151 -10.24 -15.11 4.04
N ASP A 152 -11.34 -14.83 4.73
CA ASP A 152 -12.43 -15.78 4.94
C ASP A 152 -13.18 -16.06 3.62
N LEU A 153 -13.51 -15.02 2.86
CA LEU A 153 -14.29 -15.16 1.63
C LEU A 153 -13.46 -15.68 0.44
N THR A 154 -12.17 -15.32 0.36
CA THR A 154 -11.28 -15.81 -0.73
C THR A 154 -10.99 -17.31 -0.64
N GLN A 155 -11.33 -17.99 0.46
CA GLN A 155 -11.33 -19.47 0.51
C GLN A 155 -12.45 -20.10 -0.33
N LEU A 156 -13.49 -19.33 -0.68
CA LEU A 156 -14.70 -19.85 -1.33
C LEU A 156 -14.74 -19.58 -2.83
N SER A 157 -14.13 -18.48 -3.30
CA SER A 157 -14.07 -18.11 -4.72
C SER A 157 -12.88 -17.21 -5.06
N ASP A 158 -12.44 -17.30 -6.31
CA ASP A 158 -11.43 -16.42 -6.92
C ASP A 158 -12.02 -15.09 -7.45
N SER A 159 -13.36 -14.93 -7.36
CA SER A 159 -14.05 -13.68 -7.66
C SER A 159 -14.67 -13.10 -6.40
N PHE A 160 -14.26 -11.88 -6.07
CA PHE A 160 -14.68 -11.16 -4.87
C PHE A 160 -15.42 -9.89 -5.25
N THR A 161 -16.68 -9.79 -4.86
CA THR A 161 -17.56 -8.67 -5.20
C THR A 161 -17.73 -7.74 -4.01
N VAL A 162 -17.59 -6.44 -4.27
CA VAL A 162 -17.81 -5.34 -3.32
C VAL A 162 -19.00 -4.53 -3.79
N SER A 163 -20.08 -4.56 -3.02
CA SER A 163 -21.27 -3.76 -3.28
C SER A 163 -21.47 -2.73 -2.17
N VAL A 164 -21.62 -1.44 -2.50
CA VAL A 164 -21.84 -0.38 -1.51
C VAL A 164 -23.18 0.30 -1.77
N THR A 165 -24.03 0.29 -0.73
CA THR A 165 -25.35 0.91 -0.75
C THR A 165 -25.56 1.77 0.50
N LYS A 166 -26.72 2.41 0.62
CA LYS A 166 -27.10 3.17 1.82
C LYS A 166 -27.18 2.29 3.07
N ASP A 167 -27.40 0.98 2.90
CA ASP A 167 -27.55 0.04 4.02
C ASP A 167 -26.20 -0.42 4.59
N GLY A 168 -25.11 -0.21 3.84
CA GLY A 168 -23.76 -0.63 4.22
C GLY A 168 -22.92 -1.10 3.04
N ILE A 169 -21.73 -1.61 3.38
CA ILE A 169 -20.83 -2.30 2.45
C ILE A 169 -21.05 -3.81 2.56
N VAL A 170 -21.18 -4.46 1.40
CA VAL A 170 -21.35 -5.89 1.26
C VAL A 170 -20.13 -6.45 0.54
N PHE A 171 -19.52 -7.45 1.16
CA PHE A 171 -18.51 -8.29 0.55
C PHE A 171 -19.13 -9.65 0.24
N SER A 172 -19.02 -10.11 -1.01
CA SER A 172 -19.61 -11.38 -1.40
C SER A 172 -18.73 -12.16 -2.37
N VAL A 173 -18.92 -13.47 -2.37
CA VAL A 173 -18.23 -14.43 -3.23
C VAL A 173 -19.22 -15.50 -3.63
N GLN A 174 -19.14 -15.91 -4.89
CA GLN A 174 -19.89 -17.04 -5.42
C GLN A 174 -18.89 -18.01 -6.03
N GLY A 175 -18.78 -19.20 -5.44
CA GLY A 175 -17.97 -20.30 -5.94
C GLY A 175 -18.83 -21.51 -6.28
N ASP A 176 -18.22 -22.52 -6.90
CA ASP A 176 -18.93 -23.71 -7.40
C ASP A 176 -19.64 -24.50 -6.29
N THR A 177 -19.06 -24.51 -5.09
CA THR A 177 -19.52 -25.34 -3.96
C THR A 177 -20.18 -24.52 -2.86
N ALA A 178 -19.83 -23.23 -2.72
CA ALA A 178 -20.29 -22.39 -1.63
C ALA A 178 -20.35 -20.92 -2.06
N GLN A 179 -21.21 -20.18 -1.39
CA GLN A 179 -21.34 -18.73 -1.49
C GLN A 179 -21.16 -18.10 -0.11
N GLY A 180 -20.60 -16.90 -0.07
CA GLY A 180 -20.36 -16.16 1.17
C GLY A 180 -20.81 -14.72 1.01
N LYS A 181 -21.36 -14.14 2.08
CA LYS A 181 -21.76 -12.74 2.13
C LYS A 181 -21.49 -12.18 3.53
N VAL A 182 -20.81 -11.05 3.59
CA VAL A 182 -20.58 -10.26 4.81
C VAL A 182 -21.15 -8.87 4.57
N LEU A 183 -22.10 -8.45 5.42
CA LEU A 183 -22.64 -7.09 5.42
C LEU A 183 -22.08 -6.35 6.63
N LEU A 184 -21.48 -5.19 6.38
CA LEU A 184 -21.04 -4.28 7.43
C LEU A 184 -21.80 -2.95 7.29
N GLN A 185 -22.41 -2.53 8.39
CA GLN A 185 -23.17 -1.30 8.45
C GLN A 185 -22.34 -0.17 9.06
N PRO A 186 -22.59 1.10 8.67
CA PRO A 186 -21.95 2.25 9.30
C PRO A 186 -22.14 2.22 10.82
N ARG A 187 -21.07 2.49 11.55
CA ARG A 187 -21.07 2.45 13.02
C ARG A 187 -19.99 3.35 13.59
N GLU A 188 -20.28 3.87 14.78
CA GLU A 188 -19.37 4.68 15.59
C GLU A 188 -19.23 4.00 16.95
N ASP A 189 -18.02 3.53 17.25
CA ASP A 189 -17.62 2.92 18.51
C ASP A 189 -16.89 3.97 19.36
N LEU A 190 -17.59 4.46 20.40
CA LEU A 190 -17.06 5.48 21.30
C LEU A 190 -15.93 4.97 22.21
N ALA A 191 -15.76 3.65 22.34
CA ALA A 191 -14.71 3.05 23.14
C ALA A 191 -13.44 2.77 22.34
N ASP A 192 -13.57 2.47 21.04
CA ASP A 192 -12.47 2.17 20.14
C ASP A 192 -12.74 2.69 18.72
N GLU A 193 -12.26 3.90 18.42
CA GLU A 193 -12.42 4.55 17.12
C GLU A 193 -11.82 3.75 15.94
N SER A 194 -10.95 2.77 16.21
CA SER A 194 -10.40 1.91 15.16
C SER A 194 -11.45 0.93 14.58
N ASN A 195 -12.55 0.71 15.30
CA ASN A 195 -13.68 -0.11 14.87
C ASN A 195 -14.76 0.67 14.11
N ASN A 196 -14.60 1.99 13.97
CA ASN A 196 -15.55 2.83 13.22
C ASN A 196 -15.63 2.39 11.76
N LEU A 197 -16.83 2.48 11.21
CA LEU A 197 -17.08 2.30 9.78
C LEU A 197 -17.88 3.50 9.28
N SER A 198 -17.31 4.26 8.36
CA SER A 198 -17.95 5.39 7.71
C SER A 198 -18.05 5.16 6.20
N ILE A 199 -19.16 5.61 5.61
CA ILE A 199 -19.42 5.54 4.17
C ILE A 199 -19.84 6.92 3.70
N SER A 200 -19.11 7.46 2.72
CA SER A 200 -19.51 8.63 1.95
C SER A 200 -19.75 8.21 0.52
N MET A 201 -20.96 8.44 -0.01
CA MET A 201 -21.34 7.95 -1.34
C MET A 201 -22.22 8.95 -2.09
N SER A 202 -22.01 9.03 -3.40
CA SER A 202 -22.83 9.78 -4.35
C SER A 202 -23.75 8.87 -5.17
N LYS A 203 -23.33 7.63 -5.42
CA LYS A 203 -24.12 6.54 -6.04
C LYS A 203 -23.76 5.19 -5.43
N THR A 204 -24.56 4.18 -5.72
CA THR A 204 -24.25 2.79 -5.38
C THR A 204 -23.15 2.27 -6.29
N ILE A 205 -22.36 1.32 -5.78
CA ILE A 205 -21.29 0.66 -6.52
C ILE A 205 -21.49 -0.85 -6.37
N ASP A 206 -21.19 -1.60 -7.43
CA ASP A 206 -21.09 -3.06 -7.42
C ASP A 206 -19.95 -3.48 -8.34
N LEU A 207 -18.81 -3.88 -7.76
CA LEU A 207 -17.58 -4.18 -8.51
C LEU A 207 -17.01 -5.53 -8.09
N SER A 208 -16.57 -6.31 -9.07
CA SER A 208 -15.90 -7.58 -8.85
C SER A 208 -14.39 -7.46 -9.04
N PHE A 209 -13.61 -8.21 -8.26
CA PHE A 209 -12.16 -8.20 -8.28
C PHE A 209 -11.61 -9.63 -8.26
N ALA A 210 -10.36 -9.80 -8.74
CA ALA A 210 -9.67 -11.08 -8.54
C ALA A 210 -9.17 -11.19 -7.11
N SER A 211 -9.65 -12.21 -6.39
CA SER A 211 -9.34 -12.49 -4.97
C SER A 211 -7.83 -12.45 -4.66
N LYS A 212 -6.99 -12.92 -5.60
CA LYS A 212 -5.53 -12.95 -5.44
C LYS A 212 -4.92 -11.57 -5.16
N TYR A 213 -5.40 -10.49 -5.79
CA TYR A 213 -4.84 -9.16 -5.56
C TYR A 213 -5.28 -8.58 -4.22
N LEU A 214 -6.51 -8.90 -3.77
CA LEU A 214 -6.97 -8.50 -2.44
C LEU A 214 -6.12 -9.17 -1.34
N LEU A 215 -5.68 -10.42 -1.54
CA LEU A 215 -4.75 -11.09 -0.62
C LEU A 215 -3.38 -10.41 -0.53
N ASP A 216 -2.92 -9.78 -1.61
CA ASP A 216 -1.71 -8.96 -1.59
C ASP A 216 -1.96 -7.62 -0.89
N ILE A 217 -3.05 -6.93 -1.22
CA ILE A 217 -3.41 -5.62 -0.64
C ILE A 217 -3.51 -5.69 0.89
N ILE A 218 -4.11 -6.75 1.45
CA ILE A 218 -4.27 -6.87 2.92
C ILE A 218 -2.93 -7.04 3.67
N LYS A 219 -1.80 -7.30 2.98
CA LYS A 219 -0.46 -7.30 3.62
C LYS A 219 -0.08 -5.91 4.15
N ALA A 220 -0.64 -4.85 3.56
CA ALA A 220 -0.46 -3.46 3.99
C ALA A 220 -1.18 -3.10 5.30
N ALA A 221 -2.04 -3.97 5.83
CA ALA A 221 -2.72 -3.74 7.12
C ALA A 221 -1.75 -3.55 8.31
N SER A 222 -0.47 -3.93 8.17
CA SER A 222 0.57 -3.66 9.16
C SER A 222 1.02 -2.19 9.25
N ILE A 223 0.69 -1.39 8.23
CA ILE A 223 1.04 0.04 8.10
C ILE A 223 0.04 0.91 8.86
N SER A 224 -1.24 0.55 8.82
CA SER A 224 -2.33 1.35 9.38
C SER A 224 -3.46 0.47 9.92
N ASN A 225 -4.06 0.87 11.03
CA ASN A 225 -5.25 0.21 11.60
C ASN A 225 -6.53 0.51 10.81
N LYS A 226 -6.48 1.47 9.89
CA LYS A 226 -7.60 1.86 9.03
C LYS A 226 -7.23 1.66 7.56
N ILE A 227 -8.24 1.36 6.76
CA ILE A 227 -8.16 1.29 5.30
C ILE A 227 -9.22 2.21 4.70
N PHE A 228 -8.86 2.92 3.63
CA PHE A 228 -9.78 3.70 2.81
C PHE A 228 -10.02 2.95 1.50
N LEU A 229 -11.26 2.58 1.24
CA LEU A 229 -11.71 1.95 0.01
C LEU A 229 -12.41 3.00 -0.83
N LYS A 230 -11.87 3.33 -2.00
CA LYS A 230 -12.40 4.35 -2.90
C LYS A 230 -12.77 3.71 -4.22
N PHE A 231 -14.01 3.94 -4.65
CA PHE A 231 -14.58 3.30 -5.83
C PHE A 231 -15.20 4.32 -6.78
N SER A 232 -15.16 3.98 -8.07
CA SER A 232 -15.88 4.60 -9.17
C SER A 232 -16.06 3.55 -10.27
N ASP A 233 -17.08 3.68 -11.13
CA ASP A 233 -17.39 2.68 -12.17
C ASP A 233 -16.36 2.69 -13.31
N ASP A 234 -15.79 3.86 -13.62
CA ASP A 234 -14.96 4.07 -14.81
C ASP A 234 -13.46 3.99 -14.50
N THR A 235 -13.09 3.69 -13.25
CA THR A 235 -11.71 3.84 -12.79
C THR A 235 -11.30 2.74 -11.83
N PRO A 236 -10.02 2.35 -11.79
CA PRO A 236 -9.53 1.37 -10.82
C PRO A 236 -9.90 1.74 -9.38
N ALA A 237 -10.31 0.74 -8.60
CA ALA A 237 -10.59 0.94 -7.18
C ALA A 237 -9.28 1.20 -6.42
N LEU A 238 -9.29 2.17 -5.50
CA LEU A 238 -8.15 2.50 -4.67
C LEU A 238 -8.33 1.97 -3.25
N PHE A 239 -7.39 1.14 -2.82
CA PHE A 239 -7.24 0.63 -1.45
C PHE A 239 -6.05 1.35 -0.80
N GLU A 240 -6.31 2.27 0.11
CA GLU A 240 -5.30 3.17 0.67
C GLU A 240 -5.08 2.95 2.17
N PHE A 241 -3.81 2.78 2.55
CA PHE A 241 -3.33 2.66 3.93
C PHE A 241 -2.48 3.88 4.27
N LYS A 242 -3.03 4.80 5.07
CA LYS A 242 -2.36 6.04 5.46
C LYS A 242 -1.47 5.84 6.68
N MET A 243 -0.28 6.43 6.64
CA MET A 243 0.63 6.48 7.79
C MET A 243 0.27 7.64 8.72
N GLU A 244 0.60 7.51 10.00
CA GLU A 244 0.28 8.52 11.04
C GLU A 244 0.91 9.88 10.75
N LYS A 245 2.16 9.90 10.28
CA LYS A 245 2.92 11.12 9.98
C LYS A 245 2.69 11.65 8.55
N GLY A 246 1.65 11.16 7.86
CA GLY A 246 1.31 11.54 6.48
C GLY A 246 1.82 10.54 5.43
N GLY A 247 1.36 10.69 4.19
CA GLY A 247 1.63 9.71 3.13
C GLY A 247 0.97 8.35 3.37
N GLY A 248 1.46 7.33 2.67
CA GLY A 248 0.90 5.98 2.77
C GLY A 248 1.26 5.07 1.59
N VAL A 249 0.54 3.95 1.52
CA VAL A 249 0.58 3.02 0.40
C VAL A 249 -0.82 2.92 -0.20
N GLY A 250 -0.93 3.13 -1.50
CA GLY A 250 -2.17 3.01 -2.26
C GLY A 250 -2.08 1.91 -3.29
N PHE A 251 -3.11 1.09 -3.40
CA PHE A 251 -3.23 0.03 -4.39
C PHE A 251 -4.41 0.35 -5.32
N TYR A 252 -4.12 0.61 -6.59
CA TYR A 252 -5.14 0.76 -7.63
C TYR A 252 -5.34 -0.60 -8.30
N LEU A 253 -6.55 -1.12 -8.22
CA LEU A 253 -6.91 -2.44 -8.74
C LEU A 253 -8.06 -2.29 -9.73
N ALA A 254 -7.83 -2.74 -10.96
CA ALA A 254 -8.88 -2.76 -11.97
C ALA A 254 -9.98 -3.78 -11.58
N PRO A 255 -11.27 -3.41 -11.70
CA PRO A 255 -12.35 -4.36 -11.55
C PRO A 255 -12.31 -5.40 -12.69
N LYS A 256 -12.92 -6.55 -12.44
CA LYS A 256 -13.30 -7.51 -13.47
C LYS A 256 -14.60 -7.04 -14.09
N TYR A 257 -14.65 -7.06 -15.42
CA TYR A 257 -15.90 -7.00 -16.16
C TYR A 257 -16.22 -8.44 -16.58
N ASP A 258 -17.44 -8.90 -16.33
CA ASP A 258 -17.88 -10.18 -16.86
C ASP A 258 -18.16 -10.01 -18.36
N ASP A 259 -17.78 -11.00 -19.18
CA ASP A 259 -17.94 -10.97 -20.65
C ASP A 259 -19.41 -10.79 -21.12
N GLU A 260 -20.39 -10.86 -20.19
CA GLU A 260 -21.81 -10.64 -20.47
C GLU A 260 -22.19 -9.15 -20.61
N ASP A 261 -21.41 -8.23 -20.04
CA ASP A 261 -21.67 -6.78 -20.11
C ASP A 261 -21.16 -6.13 -21.42
N GLU A 262 -20.33 -6.82 -22.21
CA GLU A 262 -19.88 -6.34 -23.53
C GLU A 262 -20.95 -6.45 -24.63
N ASN A 263 -22.11 -7.05 -24.35
CA ASN A 263 -23.20 -7.28 -25.31
C ASN A 263 -24.51 -6.51 -25.00
N MET A 264 -24.48 -5.49 -24.15
CA MET A 264 -25.57 -4.51 -23.99
C MET A 264 -25.23 -3.15 -24.61
#